data_AF-A0A365NZ89-F1
#
_entry.id   AF-A0A365NZ89-F1
#
_cell.length_a   1.000
_cell.length_b   1.000
_cell.length_c   1.000
_cell.angle_alpha   90.00
_cell.angle_beta   90.00
_cell.angle_gamma   90.00
#
_symmetry.space_group_name_H-M   'P 1'
#
loop_
_entity.id
_entity.type
_entity.pdbx_description
1 polymer ?
#
loop_
_entity_poly.entity_id
_entity_poly.type
_entity_poly.pdbx_seq_one_letter_code
_entity_poly.pdbx_strand_id
1 'polypeptide(L)'
;MKYYSEFTTEYVNDICKELSAKGVMADKFENKPFEPESFETLTNFLQNHIVRSLDIFTYLDNLGLVNRGKCPYTGQRIDESFPSWSFMNNRRVYVSHEGYAIMQKEDDEEYEKIMGQPKPQKSASSEKSGCYIATACYGNEFAPEVLHLKLFRDNILAKNYFGRLFIKTYYLVSPPIAEKLKNKEKLNAFIRNQILNKIVKHIK
;
A
#
# COMPACT_ATOMS: atom_id res chain seq x y z
N MET A 1 -1.29 -11.07 21.49
CA MET A 1 -1.43 -11.20 20.01
C MET A 1 -1.50 -12.64 19.55
N LYS A 2 -2.25 -12.91 18.47
CA LYS A 2 -2.27 -14.21 17.77
C LYS A 2 -1.04 -14.35 16.87
N TYR A 3 -0.33 -15.47 17.00
CA TYR A 3 0.77 -15.84 16.13
C TYR A 3 0.30 -16.80 15.05
N TYR A 4 0.61 -16.49 13.79
CA TYR A 4 0.14 -17.23 12.62
C TYR A 4 1.18 -18.25 12.11
N SER A 5 2.42 -18.13 12.56
CA SER A 5 3.51 -19.06 12.26
C SER A 5 4.60 -18.97 13.34
N GLU A 6 5.50 -19.95 13.40
CA GLU A 6 6.72 -19.85 14.22
C GLU A 6 7.55 -18.62 13.85
N PHE A 7 7.61 -18.30 12.56
CA PHE A 7 8.32 -17.12 12.07
C PHE A 7 7.68 -15.82 12.56
N THR A 8 6.35 -15.75 12.70
CA THR A 8 5.68 -14.58 13.27
C THR A 8 6.13 -14.32 14.69
N THR A 9 6.27 -15.38 15.48
CA THR A 9 6.74 -15.29 16.87
C THR A 9 8.18 -14.78 16.93
N GLU A 10 9.08 -15.37 16.14
CA GLU A 10 10.48 -14.94 16.02
C GLU A 10 10.57 -13.47 15.58
N TYR A 11 9.82 -13.10 14.53
CA TYR A 11 9.79 -11.77 13.94
C TYR A 11 9.45 -10.69 14.96
N VAL A 12 8.40 -10.89 15.76
CA VAL A 12 7.97 -9.92 16.77
C VAL A 12 8.95 -9.88 17.93
N ASN A 13 9.41 -11.03 18.41
CA ASN A 13 10.36 -11.10 19.51
C ASN A 13 11.66 -10.35 19.21
N ASP A 14 12.20 -10.50 18.00
CA ASP A 14 13.41 -9.82 17.58
C ASP A 14 13.25 -8.30 17.55
N ILE A 15 12.13 -7.80 17.02
CA ILE A 15 11.85 -6.36 16.98
C ILE A 15 11.65 -5.82 18.41
N CYS A 16 10.86 -6.50 19.24
CA CYS A 16 10.61 -6.10 20.62
C CYS A 16 11.91 -6.05 21.44
N LYS A 17 12.76 -7.07 21.29
CA LYS A 17 14.07 -7.15 21.95
C LYS A 17 14.98 -6.00 21.52
N GLU A 18 15.03 -5.71 20.23
CA GLU A 18 15.87 -4.64 19.68
C GLU A 18 15.41 -3.26 20.18
N LEU A 19 14.11 -2.96 20.11
CA LEU A 19 13.56 -1.69 20.58
C LEU A 19 13.71 -1.52 22.09
N SER A 20 13.51 -2.59 22.86
CA SER A 20 13.71 -2.58 24.31
C SER A 20 15.18 -2.35 24.68
N ALA A 21 16.13 -2.96 23.96
CA ALA A 21 17.56 -2.72 24.16
C ALA A 21 17.97 -1.26 23.87
N LYS A 22 17.23 -0.59 22.98
CA LYS A 22 17.38 0.85 22.70
C LYS A 22 16.63 1.76 23.67
N GLY A 23 15.91 1.21 24.64
CA GLY A 23 15.09 1.97 25.59
C GLY A 23 13.90 2.70 24.92
N VAL A 24 13.46 2.22 23.74
CA VAL A 24 12.27 2.75 23.08
C VAL A 24 11.04 2.18 23.80
N MET A 25 10.08 3.04 24.13
CA MET A 25 8.82 2.64 24.75
C MET A 25 7.73 2.47 23.70
N ALA A 26 6.90 1.43 23.85
CA ALA A 26 5.74 1.18 22.99
C ALA A 26 4.66 2.24 23.19
N ASP A 27 4.52 2.74 24.43
CA ASP A 27 3.73 3.92 24.79
C ASP A 27 4.55 4.79 25.75
N LYS A 28 4.82 6.04 25.35
CA LYS A 28 5.57 7.01 26.17
C LYS A 28 4.74 7.64 27.30
N PHE A 29 3.43 7.68 27.16
CA PHE A 29 2.53 8.23 28.18
C PHE A 29 2.31 7.22 29.31
N GLU A 30 2.22 5.93 28.97
CA GLU A 30 1.99 4.86 29.93
C GLU A 30 3.29 4.15 30.38
N ASN A 31 4.46 4.57 29.89
CA ASN A 31 5.76 3.93 30.12
C ASN A 31 5.74 2.41 29.85
N LYS A 32 5.02 1.99 28.81
CA LYS A 32 4.92 0.58 28.46
C LYS A 32 6.11 0.15 27.59
N PRO A 33 6.87 -0.89 27.98
CA PRO A 33 7.96 -1.43 27.17
C PRO A 33 7.43 -2.18 25.93
N PHE A 34 8.31 -2.48 24.98
CA PHE A 34 7.99 -3.35 23.85
C PHE A 34 7.99 -4.81 24.27
N GLU A 35 6.85 -5.30 24.74
CA GLU A 35 6.61 -6.72 25.03
C GLU A 35 5.58 -7.31 24.05
N PRO A 36 5.83 -8.47 23.44
CA PRO A 36 4.92 -9.08 22.45
C PRO A 36 3.47 -9.27 22.97
N GLU A 37 3.31 -9.51 24.27
CA GLU A 37 2.03 -9.69 24.95
C GLU A 37 1.21 -8.41 25.03
N SER A 38 1.85 -7.24 24.89
CA SER A 38 1.21 -5.93 24.99
C SER A 38 0.39 -5.55 23.74
N PHE A 39 0.51 -6.31 22.66
CA PHE A 39 -0.15 -6.01 21.38
C PHE A 39 -1.34 -6.95 21.12
N GLU A 40 -2.43 -6.40 20.60
CA GLU A 40 -3.67 -7.15 20.32
C GLU A 40 -3.51 -8.08 19.12
N THR A 41 -2.97 -7.55 18.00
CA THR A 41 -2.76 -8.27 16.75
C THR A 41 -1.42 -7.92 16.11
N LEU A 42 -0.94 -8.74 15.16
CA LEU A 42 0.26 -8.43 14.39
C LEU A 42 0.06 -7.16 13.55
N THR A 43 -1.15 -6.98 13.01
CA THR A 43 -1.52 -5.79 12.26
C THR A 43 -1.46 -4.54 13.13
N ASN A 44 -2.02 -4.57 14.34
CA ASN A 44 -1.95 -3.46 15.29
C ASN A 44 -0.48 -3.13 15.66
N PHE A 45 0.34 -4.14 15.95
CA PHE A 45 1.77 -3.98 16.21
C PHE A 45 2.50 -3.27 15.06
N LEU A 46 2.38 -3.80 13.84
CA LEU A 46 3.05 -3.27 12.66
C LEU A 46 2.57 -1.85 12.31
N GLN A 47 1.25 -1.64 12.28
CA GLN A 47 0.69 -0.37 11.82
C GLN A 47 0.91 0.75 12.84
N ASN A 48 0.65 0.50 14.12
CA ASN A 48 0.61 1.56 15.13
C ASN A 48 1.95 1.83 15.80
N HIS A 49 2.83 0.81 15.91
CA HIS A 49 4.08 0.93 16.66
C HIS A 49 5.32 0.90 15.78
N ILE A 50 5.33 0.12 14.71
CA ILE A 50 6.51 0.00 13.84
C ILE A 50 6.50 1.04 12.74
N VAL A 51 5.44 1.06 11.93
CA VAL A 51 5.44 1.84 10.71
C VAL A 51 4.95 3.27 10.90
N ARG A 52 4.16 3.55 11.95
CA ARG A 52 3.68 4.91 12.24
C ARG A 52 4.80 5.92 12.48
N SER A 53 5.90 5.48 13.12
CA SER A 53 7.09 6.30 13.38
C SER A 53 8.13 6.11 12.28
N LEU A 54 8.57 7.20 11.64
CA LEU A 54 9.58 7.13 10.59
C LEU A 54 10.93 6.65 11.15
N ASP A 55 11.33 7.16 12.32
CA ASP A 55 12.62 6.84 12.93
C ASP A 55 12.70 5.36 13.31
N ILE A 56 11.63 4.81 13.92
CA ILE A 56 11.56 3.39 14.28
C ILE A 56 11.58 2.53 13.03
N PHE A 57 10.76 2.85 12.02
CA PHE A 57 10.71 2.10 10.78
C PHE A 57 12.07 2.07 10.09
N THR A 58 12.66 3.24 9.82
CA THR A 58 13.94 3.33 9.12
C THR A 58 15.06 2.64 9.89
N TYR A 59 15.07 2.74 11.23
CA TYR A 59 16.03 2.03 12.05
C TYR A 59 15.92 0.51 11.88
N LEU A 60 14.72 -0.05 12.04
CA LEU A 60 14.50 -1.49 11.96
C LEU A 60 14.67 -2.02 10.53
N ASP A 61 14.27 -1.25 9.52
CA ASP A 61 14.41 -1.65 8.11
C ASP A 61 15.88 -1.66 7.67
N ASN A 62 16.69 -0.70 8.13
CA ASN A 62 18.15 -0.70 7.91
C ASN A 62 18.85 -1.90 8.58
N LEU A 63 18.31 -2.41 9.69
CA LEU A 63 18.78 -3.65 10.32
C LEU A 63 18.28 -4.92 9.60
N GLY A 64 17.42 -4.78 8.59
CA GLY A 64 16.76 -5.92 7.95
C GLY A 64 15.78 -6.63 8.87
N LEU A 65 15.25 -5.95 9.90
CA LEU A 65 14.30 -6.52 10.85
C LEU A 65 12.84 -6.39 10.37
N VAL A 66 12.54 -5.44 9.48
CA VAL A 66 11.18 -5.25 8.93
C VAL A 66 10.93 -6.15 7.73
N ASN A 67 11.74 -6.02 6.67
CA ASN A 67 11.58 -6.77 5.42
C ASN A 67 12.68 -7.83 5.27
N ARG A 68 12.46 -9.04 5.80
CA ARG A 68 13.49 -10.11 5.90
C ARG A 68 13.45 -11.13 4.76
N GLY A 69 12.79 -10.81 3.64
CA GLY A 69 12.50 -11.76 2.56
C GLY A 69 11.51 -12.88 2.94
N LYS A 70 10.80 -12.73 4.07
CA LYS A 70 9.73 -13.61 4.52
C LYS A 70 8.54 -12.80 5.02
N CYS A 71 7.33 -13.31 4.77
CA CYS A 71 6.08 -12.73 5.22
C CYS A 71 5.99 -12.76 6.75
N PRO A 72 5.78 -11.62 7.43
CA PRO A 72 5.61 -11.57 8.88
C PRO A 72 4.46 -12.46 9.41
N TYR A 73 3.40 -12.64 8.60
CA TYR A 73 2.23 -13.42 9.00
C TYR A 73 2.42 -14.92 8.75
N THR A 74 2.95 -15.33 7.59
CA THR A 74 2.95 -16.75 7.20
C THR A 74 4.33 -17.39 7.19
N GLY A 75 5.41 -16.62 7.31
CA GLY A 75 6.79 -17.11 7.14
C GLY A 75 7.17 -17.48 5.70
N GLN A 76 6.24 -17.36 4.75
CA GLN A 76 6.49 -17.62 3.33
C GLN A 76 7.58 -16.70 2.80
N ARG A 77 8.52 -17.24 2.00
CA ARG A 77 9.50 -16.41 1.27
C ARG A 77 8.79 -15.50 0.26
N ILE A 78 9.14 -14.22 0.31
CA ILE A 78 8.53 -13.17 -0.52
C ILE A 78 9.61 -12.19 -0.98
N ASP A 79 9.27 -11.43 -2.02
CA ASP A 79 10.08 -10.35 -2.58
C ASP A 79 9.22 -9.11 -2.87
N GLU A 80 9.80 -8.10 -3.52
CA GLU A 80 9.13 -6.83 -3.80
C GLU A 80 7.95 -6.91 -4.78
N SER A 81 7.76 -8.06 -5.47
CA SER A 81 6.62 -8.28 -6.36
C SER A 81 5.33 -8.66 -5.61
N PHE A 82 5.45 -9.06 -4.34
CA PHE A 82 4.33 -9.43 -3.48
C PHE A 82 3.57 -8.18 -3.00
N PRO A 83 2.30 -8.35 -2.56
CA PRO A 83 1.58 -7.24 -1.96
C PRO A 83 2.35 -6.68 -0.77
N SER A 84 2.21 -5.38 -0.56
CA SER A 84 2.80 -4.67 0.56
C SER A 84 1.76 -3.76 1.17
N TRP A 85 1.78 -3.63 2.49
CA TRP A 85 1.16 -2.49 3.12
C TRP A 85 2.13 -1.31 3.10
N SER A 86 1.61 -0.09 2.95
CA SER A 86 2.43 1.12 2.95
C SER A 86 1.80 2.23 3.78
N PHE A 87 2.62 2.93 4.56
CA PHE A 87 2.21 4.17 5.20
C PHE A 87 2.99 5.35 4.63
N MET A 88 2.25 6.36 4.14
CA MET A 88 2.80 7.51 3.41
C MET A 88 3.72 7.10 2.24
N ASN A 89 3.41 5.98 1.56
CA ASN A 89 4.08 5.40 0.38
C ASN A 89 5.55 4.95 0.53
N ASN A 90 6.26 5.41 1.56
CA ASN A 90 7.71 5.19 1.72
C ASN A 90 8.07 4.17 2.80
N ARG A 91 7.09 3.73 3.61
CA ARG A 91 7.30 2.71 4.65
C ARG A 91 6.48 1.49 4.32
N ARG A 92 7.13 0.51 3.68
CA ARG A 92 6.46 -0.68 3.13
C ARG A 92 6.81 -1.91 3.94
N VAL A 93 5.82 -2.75 4.18
CA VAL A 93 5.99 -4.09 4.72
C VAL A 93 5.42 -5.06 3.70
N TYR A 94 6.29 -5.87 3.10
CA TYR A 94 5.88 -6.89 2.13
C TYR A 94 5.27 -8.09 2.84
N VAL A 95 4.21 -8.65 2.26
CA VAL A 95 3.45 -9.77 2.82
C VAL A 95 3.08 -10.75 1.72
N SER A 96 2.86 -12.03 2.08
CA SER A 96 2.25 -12.99 1.16
C SER A 96 0.79 -12.61 0.87
N HIS A 97 0.19 -13.17 -0.17
CA HIS A 97 -1.24 -12.97 -0.45
C HIS A 97 -2.13 -13.44 0.71
N GLU A 98 -1.79 -14.56 1.34
CA GLU A 98 -2.47 -15.05 2.54
C GLU A 98 -2.23 -14.12 3.74
N GLY A 99 -1.00 -13.66 3.96
CA GLY A 99 -0.68 -12.69 5.00
C GLY A 99 -1.43 -11.37 4.83
N TYR A 100 -1.58 -10.92 3.58
CA TYR A 100 -2.37 -9.75 3.24
C TYR A 100 -3.85 -9.93 3.57
N ALA A 101 -4.43 -11.12 3.33
CA ALA A 101 -5.81 -11.41 3.71
C ALA A 101 -6.01 -11.46 5.23
N ILE A 102 -5.04 -12.02 5.98
CA ILE A 102 -5.04 -12.00 7.45
C ILE A 102 -5.02 -10.55 7.95
N MET A 103 -4.11 -9.75 7.40
CA MET A 103 -3.97 -8.34 7.77
C MET A 103 -5.26 -7.55 7.53
N GLN A 104 -5.88 -7.69 6.35
CA GLN A 104 -7.15 -7.02 6.03
C GLN A 104 -8.25 -7.40 7.02
N LYS A 105 -8.32 -8.69 7.37
CA LYS A 105 -9.29 -9.17 8.34
C LYS A 105 -9.08 -8.56 9.73
N GLU A 106 -7.83 -8.51 10.21
CA GLU A 106 -7.52 -7.89 11.52
C GLU A 106 -7.84 -6.38 11.53
N ASP A 107 -7.54 -5.67 10.44
CA ASP A 107 -7.83 -4.24 10.28
C ASP A 107 -9.34 -3.95 10.17
N ASP A 108 -10.12 -4.81 9.51
CA ASP A 108 -11.57 -4.72 9.45
C ASP A 108 -12.20 -4.99 10.84
N GLU A 109 -11.72 -6.01 11.56
CA GLU A 109 -12.16 -6.34 12.92
C GLU A 109 -11.84 -5.21 13.92
N GLU A 110 -10.65 -4.60 13.85
CA GLU A 110 -10.26 -3.46 14.68
C GLU A 110 -11.12 -2.23 14.38
N TYR A 111 -11.40 -1.96 13.09
CA TYR A 111 -12.29 -0.88 12.68
C TYR A 111 -13.71 -1.08 13.23
N GLU A 112 -14.27 -2.28 13.09
CA GLU A 112 -15.61 -2.61 13.59
C GLU A 112 -15.70 -2.42 15.11
N LYS A 113 -14.68 -2.87 15.84
CA LYS A 113 -14.58 -2.71 17.29
C LYS A 113 -14.56 -1.24 17.72
N ILE A 114 -13.87 -0.37 16.98
CA ILE A 114 -13.73 1.06 17.31
C ILE A 114 -14.97 1.86 16.87
N MET A 115 -15.49 1.59 15.67
CA MET A 115 -16.53 2.41 15.04
C MET A 115 -17.94 1.87 15.26
N GLY A 116 -18.09 0.62 15.73
CA GLY A 116 -19.39 -0.04 15.92
C GLY A 116 -20.11 -0.40 14.61
N GLN A 117 -19.41 -0.38 13.47
CA GLN A 117 -19.96 -0.66 12.15
C GLN A 117 -18.88 -1.22 11.20
N PRO A 118 -19.26 -2.01 10.17
CA PRO A 118 -18.31 -2.58 9.22
C PRO A 118 -17.53 -1.52 8.48
N LYS A 119 -16.25 -1.82 8.23
CA LYS A 119 -15.41 -0.95 7.41
C LYS A 119 -16.02 -0.85 6.01
N PRO A 120 -16.24 0.37 5.48
CA PRO A 120 -16.79 0.50 4.14
C PRO A 120 -15.80 -0.14 3.15
N GLN A 121 -16.22 -1.24 2.53
CA GLN A 121 -15.39 -1.97 1.59
C GLN A 121 -14.95 -1.03 0.48
N LYS A 122 -13.64 -0.73 0.45
CA LYS A 122 -13.03 -0.16 -0.75
C LYS A 122 -13.23 -1.18 -1.85
N SER A 123 -14.13 -0.89 -2.80
CA SER A 123 -14.21 -1.67 -4.03
C SER A 123 -12.79 -1.91 -4.55
N ALA A 124 -12.49 -3.14 -4.97
CA ALA A 124 -11.17 -3.66 -5.36
C ALA A 124 -10.47 -2.90 -6.52
N SER A 125 -10.97 -1.72 -6.87
CA SER A 125 -10.40 -0.78 -7.83
C SER A 125 -9.25 0.07 -7.27
N SER A 126 -9.05 0.17 -5.95
CA SER A 126 -8.20 1.24 -5.39
C SER A 126 -6.69 0.96 -5.32
N GLU A 127 -6.22 -0.30 -5.22
CA GLU A 127 -4.77 -0.59 -5.17
C GLU A 127 -4.10 -0.72 -6.55
N LYS A 128 -4.88 -0.75 -7.63
CA LYS A 128 -4.39 -0.72 -9.03
C LYS A 128 -4.89 0.49 -9.80
N SER A 129 -5.26 1.57 -9.11
CA SER A 129 -5.89 2.74 -9.75
C SER A 129 -4.89 3.70 -10.42
N GLY A 130 -4.00 3.18 -11.26
CA GLY A 130 -3.10 4.00 -12.08
C GLY A 130 -3.72 4.37 -13.43
N CYS A 131 -3.56 5.61 -13.89
CA CYS A 131 -3.74 5.91 -15.32
C CYS A 131 -2.51 5.38 -16.09
N TYR A 132 -2.39 4.07 -16.30
CA TYR A 132 -1.21 3.38 -16.86
C TYR A 132 -0.64 4.03 -18.12
N ILE A 133 -1.47 4.34 -19.12
CA ILE A 133 -1.03 4.99 -20.36
C ILE A 133 -0.57 6.43 -20.09
N ALA A 134 -1.26 7.17 -19.21
CA ALA A 134 -0.91 8.54 -18.89
C ALA A 134 0.42 8.59 -18.14
N THR A 135 0.63 7.73 -17.15
CA THR A 135 1.91 7.59 -16.45
C THR A 135 3.04 7.25 -17.42
N ALA A 136 2.83 6.34 -18.37
CA ALA A 136 3.84 6.02 -19.39
C ALA A 136 4.16 7.22 -20.30
N CYS A 137 3.19 8.07 -20.63
CA CYS A 137 3.39 9.21 -21.53
C CYS A 137 3.93 10.47 -20.84
N TYR A 138 3.58 10.70 -19.57
CA TYR A 138 4.05 11.84 -18.77
C TYR A 138 5.30 11.50 -17.94
N GLY A 139 5.66 10.23 -17.83
CA GLY A 139 6.87 9.75 -17.16
C GLY A 139 6.80 9.73 -15.63
N ASN A 140 5.76 10.33 -15.02
CA ASN A 140 5.59 10.38 -13.57
C ASN A 140 4.11 10.25 -13.19
N GLU A 141 3.81 9.41 -12.20
CA GLU A 141 2.45 9.23 -11.68
C GLU A 141 1.91 10.43 -10.88
N PHE A 142 2.82 11.31 -10.46
CA PHE A 142 2.56 12.58 -9.76
C PHE A 142 2.61 13.79 -10.71
N ALA A 143 2.75 13.58 -12.03
CA ALA A 143 2.63 14.66 -12.98
C ALA A 143 1.25 15.33 -12.81
N PRO A 144 1.16 16.67 -12.77
CA PRO A 144 -0.11 17.38 -12.58
C PRO A 144 -1.21 16.88 -13.51
N GLU A 145 -0.90 16.62 -14.77
CA GLU A 145 -1.83 16.12 -15.77
C GLU A 145 -2.40 14.73 -15.41
N VAL A 146 -1.56 13.84 -14.88
CA VAL A 146 -1.98 12.51 -14.42
C VAL A 146 -2.92 12.65 -13.21
N LEU A 147 -2.64 13.59 -12.31
CA LEU A 147 -3.52 13.87 -11.16
C LEU A 147 -4.89 14.40 -11.61
N HIS A 148 -4.95 15.29 -12.59
CA HIS A 148 -6.22 15.78 -13.14
C HIS A 148 -7.03 14.63 -13.79
N LEU A 149 -6.37 13.73 -14.52
CA LEU A 149 -7.02 12.56 -15.12
C LEU A 149 -7.53 11.58 -14.06
N LYS A 150 -6.78 11.36 -12.97
CA LYS A 150 -7.22 10.57 -11.81
C LYS A 150 -8.47 11.19 -11.17
N LEU A 151 -8.47 12.51 -10.93
CA LEU A 151 -9.62 13.22 -10.38
C LEU A 151 -10.84 13.16 -11.30
N PHE A 152 -10.67 13.26 -12.61
CA PHE A 152 -11.77 13.10 -13.57
C PHE A 152 -12.36 11.70 -13.57
N ARG A 153 -11.50 10.69 -13.53
CA ARG A 153 -11.89 9.29 -13.40
C ARG A 153 -12.77 9.09 -12.16
N ASP A 154 -12.31 9.60 -11.02
CA ASP A 154 -12.96 9.34 -9.73
C ASP A 154 -14.21 10.20 -9.54
N ASN A 155 -14.17 11.48 -9.92
CA ASN A 155 -15.25 12.43 -9.62
C ASN A 155 -16.31 12.55 -10.73
N ILE A 156 -16.01 12.11 -11.95
CA ILE A 156 -16.94 12.22 -13.09
C ILE A 156 -17.26 10.83 -13.65
N LEU A 157 -16.26 10.07 -14.10
CA LEU A 157 -16.51 8.78 -14.75
C LEU A 157 -17.07 7.72 -13.79
N ALA A 158 -16.56 7.62 -12.56
CA ALA A 158 -17.00 6.61 -11.61
C ALA A 158 -18.47 6.78 -11.16
N LYS A 159 -19.02 8.01 -11.27
CA LYS A 159 -20.39 8.32 -10.82
C LYS A 159 -21.46 7.68 -11.71
N ASN A 160 -21.18 7.46 -12.99
CA ASN A 160 -22.19 7.01 -13.96
C ASN A 160 -21.86 5.65 -14.57
N TYR A 161 -22.88 4.89 -14.95
CA TYR A 161 -22.74 3.50 -15.45
C TYR A 161 -21.76 3.40 -16.64
N PHE A 162 -21.89 4.28 -17.62
CA PHE A 162 -21.01 4.31 -18.79
C PHE A 162 -19.56 4.64 -18.43
N GLY A 163 -19.35 5.55 -17.48
CA GLY A 163 -18.00 5.88 -17.03
C GLY A 163 -17.35 4.73 -16.26
N ARG A 164 -18.10 3.99 -15.45
CA ARG A 164 -17.61 2.75 -14.81
C ARG A 164 -17.24 1.67 -15.84
N LEU A 165 -18.04 1.51 -16.89
CA LEU A 165 -17.73 0.58 -17.98
C LEU A 165 -16.45 0.99 -18.72
N PHE A 166 -16.30 2.28 -19.03
CA PHE A 166 -15.08 2.82 -19.62
C PHE A 166 -13.85 2.56 -18.75
N ILE A 167 -13.94 2.83 -17.45
CA ILE A 167 -12.88 2.59 -16.48
C ILE A 167 -12.47 1.11 -16.48
N LYS A 168 -13.45 0.20 -16.45
CA LYS A 168 -13.19 -1.25 -16.45
C LYS A 168 -12.47 -1.70 -17.71
N THR A 169 -12.93 -1.26 -18.88
CA THR A 169 -12.28 -1.56 -20.16
C THR A 169 -10.88 -0.98 -20.21
N TYR A 170 -10.69 0.26 -19.76
CA TYR A 170 -9.39 0.91 -19.67
C TYR A 170 -8.42 0.09 -18.83
N TYR A 171 -8.81 -0.36 -17.64
CA TYR A 171 -7.94 -1.18 -16.79
C TYR A 171 -7.65 -2.57 -17.35
N LEU A 172 -8.54 -3.11 -18.17
CA LEU A 172 -8.32 -4.40 -18.83
C LEU A 172 -7.25 -4.31 -19.91
N VAL A 173 -7.25 -3.24 -20.71
CA VAL A 173 -6.39 -3.13 -21.90
C VAL A 173 -5.14 -2.26 -21.69
N SER A 174 -5.18 -1.32 -20.75
CA SER A 174 -4.11 -0.33 -20.60
C SER A 174 -2.78 -0.87 -20.06
N PRO A 175 -2.70 -1.88 -19.17
CA PRO A 175 -1.42 -2.38 -18.68
C PRO A 175 -0.48 -2.91 -19.79
N PRO A 176 -0.90 -3.84 -20.68
CA PRO A 176 -0.03 -4.33 -21.74
C PRO A 176 0.30 -3.25 -22.79
N ILE A 177 -0.57 -2.25 -22.96
CA ILE A 177 -0.28 -1.10 -23.84
C ILE A 177 0.80 -0.22 -23.19
N ALA A 178 0.65 0.13 -21.92
CA ALA A 178 1.61 0.95 -21.19
C ALA A 178 3.00 0.31 -21.12
N GLU A 179 3.07 -1.01 -20.98
CA GLU A 179 4.33 -1.75 -21.05
C GLU A 179 5.03 -1.59 -22.40
N LYS A 180 4.29 -1.68 -23.52
CA LYS A 180 4.81 -1.45 -24.87
C LYS A 180 5.24 0.00 -25.13
N LEU A 181 4.83 0.94 -24.28
CA LEU A 181 5.15 2.37 -24.37
C LEU A 181 6.42 2.76 -23.61
N LYS A 182 6.90 1.96 -22.64
CA LYS A 182 8.02 2.31 -21.76
C LYS A 182 9.30 2.75 -22.48
N ASN A 183 9.56 2.23 -23.67
CA ASN A 183 10.78 2.52 -24.44
C ASN A 183 10.51 3.30 -25.75
N LYS A 184 9.35 3.96 -25.87
CA LYS A 184 8.91 4.61 -27.13
C LYS A 184 8.65 6.11 -26.95
N GLU A 185 9.70 6.87 -26.65
CA GLU A 185 9.64 8.32 -26.42
C GLU A 185 8.87 9.11 -27.50
N LYS A 186 9.11 8.83 -28.79
CA LYS A 186 8.40 9.51 -29.89
C LYS A 186 6.90 9.22 -29.88
N LEU A 187 6.50 7.98 -29.58
CA LEU A 187 5.11 7.58 -29.51
C LEU A 187 4.44 8.14 -28.25
N ASN A 188 5.14 8.15 -27.12
CA ASN A 188 4.70 8.76 -25.87
C ASN A 188 4.45 10.25 -26.05
N ALA A 189 5.37 10.97 -26.68
CA ALA A 189 5.22 12.39 -27.01
C ALA A 189 4.03 12.64 -27.95
N PHE A 190 3.81 11.77 -28.93
CA PHE A 190 2.66 11.87 -29.83
C PHE A 190 1.34 11.69 -29.07
N ILE A 191 1.20 10.62 -28.27
CA ILE A 191 -0.01 10.33 -27.47
C ILE A 191 -0.25 11.47 -26.46
N ARG A 192 0.81 11.93 -25.80
CA ARG A 192 0.76 13.06 -24.87
C ARG A 192 0.19 14.31 -25.55
N ASN A 193 0.78 14.72 -26.68
CA ASN A 193 0.44 15.98 -27.31
C ASN A 193 -0.90 15.95 -28.07
N GLN A 194 -1.24 14.83 -28.71
CA GLN A 194 -2.43 14.73 -29.55
C GLN A 194 -3.68 14.29 -28.80
N ILE A 195 -3.54 13.50 -27.74
CA ILE A 195 -4.67 12.89 -27.02
C ILE A 195 -4.73 13.44 -25.60
N LEU A 196 -3.73 13.14 -24.76
CA LEU A 196 -3.81 13.40 -23.32
C LEU A 196 -3.89 14.90 -23.00
N ASN A 197 -3.06 15.73 -23.64
CA ASN A 197 -3.09 17.18 -23.43
C ASN A 197 -4.42 17.80 -23.86
N LYS A 198 -5.04 17.31 -24.94
CA LYS A 198 -6.37 17.78 -25.36
C LYS A 198 -7.42 17.42 -24.32
N ILE A 199 -7.41 16.19 -23.84
CA ILE A 199 -8.33 15.71 -22.80
C ILE A 199 -8.16 16.54 -21.51
N VAL A 200 -6.93 16.72 -21.03
CA VAL A 200 -6.64 17.52 -19.83
C VAL A 200 -7.13 18.97 -19.98
N LYS A 201 -6.96 19.58 -21.16
CA LYS A 201 -7.47 20.93 -21.43
C LYS A 201 -8.99 21.05 -21.42
N HIS A 202 -9.73 19.97 -21.70
CA HIS A 202 -11.20 19.98 -21.68
C HIS A 202 -11.78 19.61 -20.31
N ILE A 203 -10.95 19.08 -19.41
CA ILE A 203 -11.35 18.64 -18.07
C ILE A 203 -10.97 19.68 -17.00
N LYS A 204 -9.89 20.44 -17.24
CA LYS A 204 -9.60 21.69 -16.52
C LYS A 204 -10.67 22.73 -16.83
#